data_AF-A0A2R4WKA5-F1
#
_entry.id   AF-A0A2R4WKA5-F1
#
_cell.length_a   1.000
_cell.length_b   1.000
_cell.length_c   1.000
_cell.angle_alpha   90.00
_cell.angle_beta   90.00
_cell.angle_gamma   90.00
#
_symmetry.space_group_name_H-M   'P 1'
#
loop_
_entity.id
_entity.type
_entity.pdbx_description
1 polymer ?
#
loop_
_entity_poly.entity_id
_entity_poly.type
_entity_poly.pdbx_seq_one_letter_code
_entity_poly.pdbx_strand_id
1 'polypeptide(L)'
;MTRLVLLLLVLTLAVPALAARAYAAPAAPAPAASAAESREETVEQALCRLIEGAAKSKGLPVAFLTRLIWRESSFRPSVVSRAGAQGVAQFMPGTAQERGLADPFDPEQAIPAAARFLIDLRGRFGNLGLAAAAYNGGPGRVSAWLAGTGGLPAETRAYVAAITGRSAEDWAAAAKAEPKSDLSEPEDTRCLQVTAALRIRGRTETFFAETAAALAPWGVQLAGNFSKSIALASFGRARDRYAAILGDVRPMIIGTRLRHRGTRAFYRIRVPSETRASAEALCGRIRGIGGACIVLKT
;
A
#
# COMPACT_ATOMS: atom_id res chain seq x y z
N MET A 1 70.04 -3.91 96.14
CA MET A 1 70.19 -3.82 94.67
C MET A 1 68.81 -3.82 94.06
N THR A 2 68.41 -2.63 93.64
CA THR A 2 67.14 -2.22 93.02
C THR A 2 66.81 -3.08 91.80
N ARG A 3 65.65 -3.74 91.79
CA ARG A 3 65.04 -4.28 90.57
C ARG A 3 63.59 -3.80 90.47
N LEU A 4 63.47 -2.80 89.60
CA LEU A 4 62.27 -2.20 89.05
C LEU A 4 61.55 -3.27 88.20
N VAL A 5 60.33 -3.67 88.58
CA VAL A 5 59.42 -4.41 87.68
C VAL A 5 58.09 -3.65 87.69
N LEU A 6 57.92 -2.91 86.61
CA LEU A 6 56.75 -2.12 86.26
C LEU A 6 55.64 -3.08 85.79
N LEU A 7 54.74 -3.48 86.69
CA LEU A 7 53.55 -4.25 86.33
C LEU A 7 52.47 -3.26 85.87
N LEU A 8 52.19 -3.24 84.56
CA LEU A 8 51.13 -2.43 83.96
C LEU A 8 49.76 -2.85 84.51
N LEU A 9 49.09 -1.91 85.16
CA LEU A 9 47.69 -2.01 85.60
C LEU A 9 46.78 -1.78 84.38
N VAL A 10 46.16 -2.84 83.86
CA VAL A 10 45.19 -2.75 82.76
C VAL A 10 43.82 -2.39 83.34
N LEU A 11 43.41 -1.14 83.17
CA LEU A 11 42.10 -0.62 83.56
C LEU A 11 41.06 -1.05 82.50
N THR A 12 40.21 -2.02 82.82
CA THR A 12 39.12 -2.48 81.95
C THR A 12 37.94 -1.50 82.01
N LEU A 13 37.80 -0.67 80.97
CA LEU A 13 36.59 0.13 80.74
C LEU A 13 35.49 -0.80 80.21
N ALA A 14 34.44 -0.99 81.02
CA ALA A 14 33.22 -1.66 80.59
C ALA A 14 32.43 -0.72 79.65
N VAL A 15 32.40 -1.06 78.36
CA VAL A 15 31.53 -0.41 77.37
C VAL A 15 30.22 -1.22 77.30
N PRO A 16 29.03 -0.60 77.46
CA PRO A 16 27.78 -1.34 77.38
C PRO A 16 27.56 -1.81 75.93
N ALA A 17 27.29 -3.09 75.76
CA ALA A 17 26.90 -3.67 74.49
C ALA A 17 25.54 -3.10 74.07
N LEU A 18 25.53 -2.12 73.14
CA LEU A 18 24.32 -1.81 72.38
C LEU A 18 23.98 -3.05 71.54
N ALA A 19 22.87 -3.69 71.86
CA ALA A 19 22.27 -4.72 71.03
C ALA A 19 21.91 -4.11 69.66
N ALA A 20 22.77 -4.35 68.66
CA ALA A 20 22.45 -4.07 67.27
C ALA A 20 21.33 -5.03 66.84
N ARG A 21 20.09 -4.53 66.87
CA ARG A 21 18.95 -5.21 66.30
C ARG A 21 19.17 -5.22 64.79
N ALA A 22 19.65 -6.35 64.27
CA ALA A 22 19.78 -6.55 62.84
C ALA A 22 18.37 -6.42 62.22
N TYR A 23 18.11 -5.28 61.59
CA TYR A 23 16.99 -5.16 60.67
C TYR A 23 17.34 -6.06 59.48
N ALA A 24 16.72 -7.25 59.45
CA ALA A 24 16.67 -8.04 58.23
C ALA A 24 16.00 -7.16 57.17
N ALA A 25 16.77 -6.71 56.19
CA ALA A 25 16.22 -6.04 55.02
C ALA A 25 15.19 -7.01 54.39
N PRO A 26 13.99 -6.54 54.03
CA PRO A 26 13.06 -7.39 53.29
C PRO A 26 13.77 -7.84 52.03
N ALA A 27 13.81 -9.16 51.81
CA ALA A 27 14.33 -9.74 50.59
C ALA A 27 13.65 -9.04 49.41
N ALA A 28 14.45 -8.39 48.55
CA ALA A 28 13.94 -7.80 47.33
C ALA A 28 13.16 -8.89 46.58
N PRO A 29 11.92 -8.62 46.13
CA PRO A 29 11.22 -9.59 45.32
C PRO A 29 12.11 -9.89 44.11
N ALA A 30 12.37 -11.18 43.88
CA ALA A 30 13.05 -11.65 42.68
C ALA A 30 12.42 -10.94 41.47
N PRO A 31 13.21 -10.46 40.49
CA PRO A 31 12.64 -9.81 39.32
C PRO A 31 11.62 -10.78 38.74
N ALA A 32 10.35 -10.36 38.75
CA ALA A 32 9.27 -11.09 38.13
C ALA A 32 9.76 -11.46 36.74
N ALA A 33 9.89 -12.76 36.49
CA ALA A 33 10.22 -13.29 35.19
C ALA A 33 9.33 -12.57 34.19
N SER A 34 10.00 -11.83 33.30
CA SER A 34 9.46 -11.11 32.16
C SER A 34 8.06 -11.60 31.79
N ALA A 35 7.04 -10.84 32.22
CA ALA A 35 5.78 -10.80 31.51
C ALA A 35 6.06 -10.16 30.14
N ALA A 36 6.73 -10.93 29.28
CA ALA A 36 6.61 -10.76 27.85
C ALA A 36 5.17 -11.16 27.57
N GLU A 37 4.26 -10.20 27.69
CA GLU A 37 2.94 -10.28 27.08
C GLU A 37 3.19 -10.72 25.64
N SER A 38 2.79 -11.95 25.32
CA SER A 38 2.64 -12.41 23.96
C SER A 38 1.60 -11.50 23.31
N ARG A 39 2.05 -10.38 22.74
CA ARG A 39 1.19 -9.54 21.91
C ARG A 39 0.72 -10.44 20.77
N GLU A 40 -0.54 -10.86 20.84
CA GLU A 40 -1.15 -11.65 19.78
C GLU A 40 -0.92 -10.92 18.46
N GLU A 41 -0.31 -11.63 17.51
CA GLU A 41 -0.06 -11.09 16.19
C GLU A 41 -1.40 -10.73 15.53
N THR A 42 -1.52 -9.51 15.03
CA THR A 42 -2.73 -9.11 14.30
C THR A 42 -2.83 -9.89 12.98
N VAL A 43 -4.06 -10.10 12.48
CA VAL A 43 -4.29 -10.74 11.17
C VAL A 43 -3.48 -10.06 10.05
N GLU A 44 -3.34 -8.73 10.09
CA GLU A 44 -2.53 -8.00 9.11
C GLU A 44 -1.04 -8.33 9.22
N GLN A 45 -0.50 -8.44 10.44
CA GLN A 45 0.90 -8.83 10.65
C GLN A 45 1.15 -10.26 10.16
N ALA A 46 0.23 -11.19 10.45
CA ALA A 46 0.30 -12.57 9.98
C ALA A 46 0.27 -12.64 8.44
N LEU A 47 -0.68 -11.96 7.80
CA LEU A 47 -0.76 -11.87 6.34
C LEU A 47 0.49 -11.24 5.74
N CYS A 48 1.03 -10.18 6.36
CA CYS A 48 2.25 -9.55 5.89
C CYS A 48 3.47 -10.47 6.00
N ARG A 49 3.60 -11.27 7.07
CA ARG A 49 4.65 -12.29 7.16
C ARG A 49 4.54 -13.32 6.02
N LEU A 50 3.33 -13.79 5.73
CA LEU A 50 3.08 -14.74 4.63
C LEU A 50 3.43 -14.12 3.27
N ILE A 51 3.04 -12.86 3.03
CA ILE A 51 3.35 -12.12 1.80
C ILE A 51 4.86 -11.94 1.66
N GLU A 52 5.56 -11.50 2.70
CA GLU A 52 7.00 -11.28 2.68
C GLU A 52 7.77 -12.60 2.43
N GLY A 53 7.38 -13.67 3.12
CA GLY A 53 7.95 -15.00 2.90
C GLY A 53 7.71 -15.54 1.49
N ALA A 54 6.48 -15.44 0.99
CA ALA A 54 6.13 -15.87 -0.36
C ALA A 54 6.86 -15.05 -1.43
N ALA A 55 6.91 -13.72 -1.28
CA ALA A 55 7.63 -12.84 -2.19
C ALA A 55 9.12 -13.18 -2.24
N LYS A 56 9.76 -13.31 -1.07
CA LYS A 56 11.19 -13.64 -0.96
C LYS A 56 11.52 -15.00 -1.58
N SER A 57 10.73 -16.03 -1.28
CA SER A 57 10.93 -17.39 -1.83
C SER A 57 10.78 -17.48 -3.35
N LYS A 58 10.13 -16.49 -3.98
CA LYS A 58 9.88 -16.42 -5.41
C LYS A 58 10.62 -15.30 -6.12
N GLY A 59 11.45 -14.53 -5.41
CA GLY A 59 12.15 -13.38 -5.99
C GLY A 59 11.18 -12.34 -6.56
N LEU A 60 10.03 -12.14 -5.92
CA LEU A 60 9.07 -11.08 -6.24
C LEU A 60 9.36 -9.86 -5.35
N PRO A 61 9.18 -8.63 -5.85
CA PRO A 61 9.16 -7.46 -4.98
C PRO A 61 8.04 -7.58 -3.95
N VAL A 62 8.36 -7.37 -2.66
CA VAL A 62 7.39 -7.45 -1.56
C VAL A 62 6.26 -6.46 -1.79
N ALA A 63 6.58 -5.24 -2.24
CA ALA A 63 5.59 -4.20 -2.44
C ALA A 63 4.62 -4.52 -3.59
N PHE A 64 5.11 -5.14 -4.67
CA PHE A 64 4.27 -5.69 -5.74
C PHE A 64 3.26 -6.71 -5.22
N LEU A 65 3.72 -7.77 -4.53
CA LEU A 65 2.82 -8.81 -4.04
C LEU A 65 1.84 -8.24 -3.00
N THR A 66 2.30 -7.33 -2.14
CA THR A 66 1.46 -6.64 -1.16
C THR A 66 0.33 -5.87 -1.84
N ARG A 67 0.64 -5.03 -2.86
CA ARG A 67 -0.38 -4.27 -3.59
C ARG A 67 -1.35 -5.18 -4.34
N LEU A 68 -0.85 -6.31 -4.86
CA LEU A 68 -1.68 -7.30 -5.54
C LEU A 68 -2.69 -7.93 -4.58
N ILE A 69 -2.24 -8.51 -3.47
CA ILE A 69 -3.11 -9.15 -2.48
C ILE A 69 -4.07 -8.13 -1.84
N TRP A 70 -3.60 -6.90 -1.61
CA TRP A 70 -4.48 -5.80 -1.18
C TRP A 70 -5.55 -5.48 -2.23
N ARG A 71 -5.20 -5.47 -3.51
CA ARG A 71 -6.14 -5.17 -4.60
C ARG A 71 -7.21 -6.26 -4.75
N GLU A 72 -6.86 -7.51 -4.47
CA GLU A 72 -7.78 -8.64 -4.57
C GLU A 72 -8.86 -8.61 -3.48
N SER A 73 -8.45 -8.47 -2.21
CA SER A 73 -9.39 -8.67 -1.08
C SER A 73 -9.34 -7.57 -0.02
N SER A 74 -8.41 -6.61 -0.14
CA SER A 74 -8.05 -5.70 0.96
C SER A 74 -7.72 -6.48 2.24
N PHE A 75 -7.01 -7.60 2.09
CA PHE A 75 -6.58 -8.51 3.16
C PHE A 75 -7.73 -9.21 3.89
N ARG A 76 -8.88 -9.40 3.23
CA ARG A 76 -10.01 -10.14 3.79
C ARG A 76 -9.97 -11.60 3.30
N PRO A 77 -9.65 -12.59 4.17
CA PRO A 77 -9.40 -13.96 3.74
C PRO A 77 -10.66 -14.76 3.41
N SER A 78 -11.84 -14.32 3.84
CA SER A 78 -13.11 -15.06 3.69
C SER A 78 -14.03 -14.52 2.59
N VAL A 79 -13.50 -13.75 1.63
CA VAL A 79 -14.33 -13.05 0.64
C VAL A 79 -14.53 -13.84 -0.64
N VAL A 80 -15.73 -13.75 -1.18
CA VAL A 80 -16.09 -14.29 -2.49
C VAL A 80 -16.54 -13.16 -3.39
N SER A 81 -15.94 -13.01 -4.56
CA SER A 81 -16.39 -12.01 -5.54
C SER A 81 -17.70 -12.44 -6.20
N ARG A 82 -18.39 -11.49 -6.84
CA ARG A 82 -19.59 -11.80 -7.63
C ARG A 82 -19.34 -12.81 -8.77
N ALA A 83 -18.11 -12.89 -9.27
CA ALA A 83 -17.71 -13.85 -10.29
C ALA A 83 -17.30 -15.22 -9.70
N GLY A 84 -17.22 -15.34 -8.38
CA GLY A 84 -16.85 -16.57 -7.68
C GLY A 84 -15.37 -16.68 -7.31
N ALA A 85 -14.60 -15.59 -7.38
CA ALA A 85 -13.19 -15.59 -6.94
C ALA A 85 -13.11 -15.66 -5.41
N GLN A 86 -12.21 -16.49 -4.86
CA GLN A 86 -12.22 -16.91 -3.46
C GLN A 86 -10.97 -16.49 -2.69
N GLY A 87 -11.22 -16.01 -1.48
CA GLY A 87 -10.24 -15.80 -0.43
C GLY A 87 -9.30 -14.61 -0.62
N VAL A 88 -8.22 -14.58 0.17
CA VAL A 88 -7.34 -13.40 0.26
C VAL A 88 -6.67 -13.04 -1.06
N ALA A 89 -6.40 -14.04 -1.90
CA ALA A 89 -5.77 -13.91 -3.21
C ALA A 89 -6.76 -14.02 -4.39
N GLN A 90 -8.06 -14.18 -4.11
CA GLN A 90 -9.14 -14.22 -5.12
C GLN A 90 -8.89 -15.20 -6.27
N PHE A 91 -8.56 -16.45 -5.93
CA PHE A 91 -8.48 -17.51 -6.94
C PHE A 91 -9.88 -17.85 -7.48
N MET A 92 -10.01 -17.93 -8.81
CA MET A 92 -11.18 -18.57 -9.41
C MET A 92 -11.15 -20.09 -9.13
N PRO A 93 -12.29 -20.77 -8.92
CA PRO A 93 -12.31 -22.18 -8.54
C PRO A 93 -11.55 -23.10 -9.51
N GLY A 94 -11.73 -22.89 -10.83
CA GLY A 94 -10.98 -23.64 -11.85
C GLY A 94 -9.47 -23.42 -11.75
N THR A 95 -9.04 -22.16 -11.53
CA THR A 95 -7.62 -21.85 -11.32
C THR A 95 -7.10 -22.44 -10.01
N ALA A 96 -7.86 -22.43 -8.92
CA ALA A 96 -7.45 -23.09 -7.68
C ALA A 96 -7.16 -24.59 -7.92
N GLN A 97 -8.06 -25.28 -8.62
CA GLN A 97 -7.90 -26.69 -8.98
C GLN A 97 -6.67 -26.93 -9.86
N GLU A 98 -6.51 -26.17 -10.95
CA GLU A 98 -5.35 -26.26 -11.85
C GLU A 98 -4.01 -26.03 -11.13
N ARG A 99 -4.03 -25.28 -10.03
CA ARG A 99 -2.84 -24.90 -9.27
C ARG A 99 -2.62 -25.75 -8.02
N GLY A 100 -3.46 -26.76 -7.79
CA GLY A 100 -3.40 -27.66 -6.65
C GLY A 100 -3.65 -26.96 -5.31
N LEU A 101 -4.47 -25.91 -5.30
CA LEU A 101 -4.84 -25.18 -4.09
C LEU A 101 -6.08 -25.82 -3.47
N ALA A 102 -5.89 -26.50 -2.32
CA ALA A 102 -6.95 -27.25 -1.65
C ALA A 102 -7.99 -26.32 -1.00
N ASP A 103 -7.51 -25.29 -0.29
CA ASP A 103 -8.38 -24.26 0.29
C ASP A 103 -7.95 -22.85 -0.16
N PRO A 104 -8.71 -22.19 -1.06
CA PRO A 104 -8.48 -20.80 -1.45
C PRO A 104 -8.73 -19.77 -0.35
N PHE A 105 -9.46 -20.12 0.70
CA PHE A 105 -9.75 -19.23 1.83
C PHE A 105 -8.65 -19.22 2.89
N ASP A 106 -7.81 -20.26 2.94
CA ASP A 106 -6.65 -20.34 3.81
C ASP A 106 -5.49 -19.47 3.27
N PRO A 107 -5.11 -18.37 3.95
CA PRO A 107 -4.02 -17.50 3.50
C PRO A 107 -2.66 -18.20 3.46
N GLU A 108 -2.40 -19.19 4.32
CA GLU A 108 -1.14 -19.92 4.35
C GLU A 108 -0.94 -20.76 3.09
N GLN A 109 -2.03 -21.21 2.47
CA GLN A 109 -2.02 -21.90 1.19
C GLN A 109 -2.11 -20.92 0.01
N ALA A 110 -3.04 -19.96 0.08
CA ALA A 110 -3.39 -19.09 -1.04
C ALA A 110 -2.27 -18.10 -1.41
N ILE A 111 -1.59 -17.50 -0.43
CA ILE A 111 -0.56 -16.48 -0.70
C ILE A 111 0.68 -17.10 -1.40
N PRO A 112 1.25 -18.21 -0.93
CA PRO A 112 2.33 -18.90 -1.65
C PRO A 112 1.88 -19.41 -3.03
N ALA A 113 0.64 -19.88 -3.17
CA ALA A 113 0.08 -20.27 -4.46
C ALA A 113 -0.02 -19.09 -5.44
N ALA A 114 -0.45 -17.91 -4.97
CA ALA A 114 -0.48 -16.69 -5.76
C ALA A 114 0.91 -16.27 -6.23
N ALA A 115 1.91 -16.32 -5.35
CA ALA A 115 3.29 -16.02 -5.70
C ALA A 115 3.86 -16.99 -6.75
N ARG A 116 3.61 -18.30 -6.62
CA ARG A 116 3.96 -19.28 -7.68
C ARG A 116 3.27 -18.97 -9.00
N PHE A 117 1.97 -18.70 -8.96
CA PHE A 117 1.21 -18.42 -10.17
C PHE A 117 1.75 -17.17 -10.88
N LEU A 118 2.08 -16.12 -10.14
CA LEU A 118 2.69 -14.90 -10.69
C LEU A 118 4.04 -15.15 -11.36
N ILE A 119 4.87 -16.06 -10.83
CA ILE A 119 6.12 -16.44 -11.49
C ILE A 119 5.89 -17.18 -12.80
N ASP A 120 4.93 -18.09 -12.85
CA ASP A 120 4.61 -18.80 -14.10
C ASP A 120 4.07 -17.82 -15.15
N LEU A 121 3.24 -16.86 -14.73
CA LEU A 121 2.73 -15.79 -15.59
C LEU A 121 3.86 -14.86 -16.05
N ARG A 122 4.78 -14.49 -15.15
CA ARG A 122 5.97 -13.70 -15.49
C ARG A 122 6.83 -14.43 -16.51
N GLY A 123 7.07 -15.73 -16.34
CA GLY A 123 7.81 -16.55 -17.30
C GLY A 123 7.12 -16.61 -18.67
N ARG A 124 5.78 -16.69 -18.69
CA ARG A 124 4.99 -16.73 -19.92
C ARG A 124 4.92 -15.39 -20.66
N PHE A 125 4.82 -14.28 -19.93
CA PHE A 125 4.57 -12.96 -20.51
C PHE A 125 5.77 -12.00 -20.45
N GLY A 126 6.87 -12.40 -19.83
CA GLY A 126 8.17 -11.71 -19.83
C GLY A 126 8.39 -10.73 -18.68
N ASN A 127 7.34 -10.14 -18.09
CA ASN A 127 7.48 -9.17 -16.98
C ASN A 127 6.29 -9.20 -16.01
N LEU A 128 6.49 -8.59 -14.83
CA LEU A 128 5.50 -8.55 -13.74
C LEU A 128 4.26 -7.73 -14.06
N GLY A 129 4.36 -6.73 -14.94
CA GLY A 129 3.20 -5.95 -15.37
C GLY A 129 2.21 -6.77 -16.20
N LEU A 130 2.71 -7.54 -17.16
CA LEU A 130 1.89 -8.47 -17.95
C LEU A 130 1.46 -9.69 -17.12
N ALA A 131 2.27 -10.12 -16.14
CA ALA A 131 1.86 -11.13 -15.17
C ALA A 131 0.66 -10.66 -14.34
N ALA A 132 0.68 -9.43 -13.83
CA ALA A 132 -0.47 -8.84 -13.12
C ALA A 132 -1.70 -8.72 -14.02
N ALA A 133 -1.51 -8.36 -15.30
CA ALA A 133 -2.60 -8.33 -16.27
C ALA A 133 -3.23 -9.72 -16.45
N ALA A 134 -2.41 -10.77 -16.54
CA ALA A 134 -2.87 -12.14 -16.75
C ALA A 134 -3.48 -12.76 -15.50
N TYR A 135 -3.01 -12.37 -14.31
CA TYR A 135 -3.57 -12.78 -13.03
C TYR A 135 -5.04 -12.32 -12.91
N ASN A 136 -5.31 -11.05 -13.20
CA ASN A 136 -6.66 -10.49 -13.13
C ASN A 136 -7.53 -10.79 -14.36
N GLY A 137 -6.99 -10.63 -15.57
CA GLY A 137 -7.76 -10.70 -16.82
C GLY A 137 -7.83 -12.10 -17.45
N GLY A 138 -7.03 -13.04 -16.94
CA GLY A 138 -6.84 -14.37 -17.49
C GLY A 138 -5.73 -14.43 -18.56
N PRO A 139 -4.88 -15.48 -18.57
CA PRO A 139 -3.76 -15.60 -19.52
C PRO A 139 -4.20 -15.61 -20.98
N GLY A 140 -5.28 -16.32 -21.32
CA GLY A 140 -5.78 -16.39 -22.70
C GLY A 140 -6.18 -15.02 -23.25
N ARG A 141 -6.80 -14.18 -22.41
CA ARG A 141 -7.21 -12.83 -22.77
C ARG A 141 -6.02 -11.91 -23.01
N VAL A 142 -4.99 -12.00 -22.16
CA VAL A 142 -3.74 -11.24 -22.34
C VAL A 142 -3.02 -11.69 -23.61
N SER A 143 -2.94 -13.00 -23.88
CA SER A 143 -2.38 -13.52 -25.14
C SER A 143 -3.12 -12.98 -26.37
N ALA A 144 -4.46 -13.00 -26.38
CA ALA A 144 -5.23 -12.46 -27.50
C ALA A 144 -5.05 -10.95 -27.68
N TRP A 145 -4.98 -10.20 -26.57
CA TRP A 145 -4.72 -8.76 -26.62
C TRP A 145 -3.33 -8.43 -27.17
N LEU A 146 -2.29 -9.15 -26.73
CA LEU A 146 -0.93 -8.95 -27.24
C LEU A 146 -0.79 -9.33 -28.72
N ALA A 147 -1.56 -10.31 -29.19
CA ALA A 147 -1.63 -10.71 -30.59
C ALA A 147 -2.50 -9.79 -31.47
N GLY A 148 -3.18 -8.80 -30.89
CA GLY A 148 -4.08 -7.91 -31.62
C GLY A 148 -5.41 -8.54 -32.05
N THR A 149 -5.71 -9.77 -31.61
CA THR A 149 -6.95 -10.50 -31.92
C THR A 149 -8.05 -10.31 -30.87
N GLY A 150 -7.76 -9.54 -29.81
CA GLY A 150 -8.70 -9.21 -28.76
C GLY A 150 -8.35 -7.93 -28.01
N GLY A 151 -9.17 -7.57 -27.02
CA GLY A 151 -8.96 -6.40 -26.18
C GLY A 151 -8.66 -6.74 -24.72
N LEU A 152 -7.85 -5.91 -24.06
CA LEU A 152 -7.69 -5.96 -22.61
C LEU A 152 -8.76 -5.11 -21.92
N PRO A 153 -9.55 -5.69 -20.99
CA PRO A 153 -10.57 -4.98 -20.25
C PRO A 153 -9.98 -3.82 -19.48
N ALA A 154 -10.79 -2.78 -19.37
CA ALA A 154 -10.48 -1.60 -18.61
C ALA A 154 -10.15 -1.86 -17.13
N GLU A 155 -10.85 -2.81 -16.54
CA GLU A 155 -10.62 -3.24 -15.16
C GLU A 155 -9.20 -3.76 -14.99
N THR A 156 -8.78 -4.67 -15.89
CA THR A 156 -7.43 -5.21 -15.91
C THR A 156 -6.37 -4.13 -16.17
N ARG A 157 -6.63 -3.17 -17.06
CA ARG A 157 -5.71 -2.02 -17.27
C ARG A 157 -5.54 -1.20 -15.98
N ALA A 158 -6.64 -0.91 -15.29
CA ALA A 158 -6.61 -0.17 -14.03
C ALA A 158 -5.94 -0.99 -12.90
N TYR A 159 -6.13 -2.31 -12.90
CA TYR A 159 -5.49 -3.24 -11.98
C TYR A 159 -3.97 -3.20 -12.12
N VAL A 160 -3.44 -3.31 -13.34
CA VAL A 160 -1.99 -3.21 -13.61
C VAL A 160 -1.45 -1.87 -13.13
N ALA A 161 -2.10 -0.76 -13.50
CA ALA A 161 -1.67 0.57 -13.09
C ALA A 161 -1.65 0.77 -11.56
N ALA A 162 -2.63 0.19 -10.85
CA ALA A 162 -2.68 0.27 -9.39
C ALA A 162 -1.53 -0.50 -8.70
N ILE A 163 -1.07 -1.59 -9.31
CA ILE A 163 -0.05 -2.47 -8.73
C ILE A 163 1.36 -2.06 -9.16
N THR A 164 1.56 -1.57 -10.38
CA THR A 164 2.92 -1.30 -10.91
C THR A 164 3.19 0.18 -11.14
N GLY A 165 2.18 1.05 -11.06
CA GLY A 165 2.31 2.48 -11.39
C GLY A 165 2.50 2.78 -12.88
N ARG A 166 2.38 1.78 -13.77
CA ARG A 166 2.55 1.89 -15.23
C ARG A 166 1.34 1.30 -15.96
N SER A 167 1.06 1.75 -17.17
CA SER A 167 -0.05 1.18 -17.95
C SER A 167 0.28 -0.23 -18.46
N ALA A 168 -0.74 -1.03 -18.76
CA ALA A 168 -0.55 -2.34 -19.37
C ALA A 168 0.13 -2.20 -20.74
N GLU A 169 -0.22 -1.16 -21.49
CA GLU A 169 0.36 -0.81 -22.78
C GLU A 169 1.86 -0.52 -22.69
N ASP A 170 2.30 0.22 -21.67
CA ASP A 170 3.73 0.49 -21.44
C ASP A 170 4.50 -0.81 -21.16
N TRP A 171 3.90 -1.74 -20.42
CA TRP A 171 4.47 -3.06 -20.16
C TRP A 171 4.52 -3.94 -21.40
N ALA A 172 3.50 -3.89 -22.25
CA ALA A 172 3.48 -4.60 -23.53
C ALA A 172 4.49 -4.02 -24.53
N ALA A 173 4.67 -2.70 -24.55
CA ALA A 173 5.69 -2.05 -25.35
C ALA A 173 7.10 -2.41 -24.86
N ALA A 174 7.33 -2.37 -23.54
CA ALA A 174 8.60 -2.73 -22.93
C ALA A 174 8.97 -4.20 -23.18
N ALA A 175 8.00 -5.12 -23.14
CA ALA A 175 8.23 -6.53 -23.48
C ALA A 175 8.75 -6.74 -24.91
N LYS A 176 8.39 -5.85 -25.85
CA LYS A 176 8.88 -5.89 -27.25
C LYS A 176 10.25 -5.26 -27.41
N ALA A 177 10.52 -4.17 -26.70
CA ALA A 177 11.76 -3.40 -26.82
C ALA A 177 12.92 -4.02 -26.02
N GLU A 178 12.65 -4.45 -24.80
CA GLU A 178 13.64 -4.99 -23.86
C GLU A 178 13.04 -6.20 -23.12
N PRO A 179 13.24 -7.44 -23.63
CA PRO A 179 12.62 -8.65 -23.12
C PRO A 179 12.92 -9.00 -21.64
N LYS A 180 13.80 -8.23 -20.98
CA LYS A 180 14.19 -8.40 -19.57
C LYS A 180 13.91 -7.18 -18.69
N SER A 181 13.26 -6.14 -19.23
CA SER A 181 12.85 -4.99 -18.43
C SER A 181 11.69 -5.39 -17.51
N ASP A 182 11.93 -5.35 -16.20
CA ASP A 182 10.95 -5.78 -15.21
C ASP A 182 10.79 -4.76 -14.08
N LEU A 183 9.82 -4.98 -13.20
CA LEU A 183 9.55 -4.11 -12.08
C LEU A 183 10.70 -4.20 -11.07
N SER A 184 11.37 -3.07 -10.87
CA SER A 184 12.37 -2.87 -9.82
C SER A 184 11.77 -2.01 -8.71
N GLU A 185 11.87 -2.48 -7.48
CA GLU A 185 11.45 -1.76 -6.28
C GLU A 185 12.51 -1.93 -5.17
N PRO A 186 12.56 -1.03 -4.17
CA PRO A 186 13.53 -1.15 -3.09
C PRO A 186 13.37 -2.48 -2.32
N GLU A 187 14.46 -3.23 -2.18
CA GLU A 187 14.46 -4.57 -1.59
C GLU A 187 14.01 -4.60 -0.11
N ASP A 188 14.27 -3.51 0.63
CA ASP A 188 13.92 -3.40 2.06
C ASP A 188 12.47 -2.98 2.32
N THR A 189 11.63 -2.89 1.27
CA THR A 189 10.24 -2.47 1.41
C THR A 189 9.43 -3.54 2.15
N ARG A 190 8.82 -3.17 3.27
CA ARG A 190 7.99 -4.09 4.08
C ARG A 190 6.51 -4.02 3.72
N CYS A 191 5.80 -5.13 3.89
CA CYS A 191 4.36 -5.22 3.59
C CYS A 191 3.53 -4.22 4.40
N LEU A 192 3.84 -4.04 5.68
CA LEU A 192 3.13 -3.09 6.55
C LEU A 192 3.31 -1.63 6.10
N GLN A 193 4.50 -1.27 5.60
CA GLN A 193 4.75 0.08 5.07
C GLN A 193 3.90 0.36 3.83
N VAL A 194 3.84 -0.62 2.93
CA VAL A 194 3.04 -0.54 1.70
C VAL A 194 1.55 -0.46 2.03
N THR A 195 1.08 -1.29 2.96
CA THR A 195 -0.32 -1.32 3.40
C THR A 195 -0.74 -0.01 4.04
N ALA A 196 0.11 0.58 4.90
CA ALA A 196 -0.13 1.91 5.47
C ALA A 196 -0.29 2.98 4.38
N ALA A 197 0.59 2.98 3.37
CA ALA A 197 0.52 3.92 2.24
C ALA A 197 -0.77 3.74 1.40
N LEU A 198 -1.20 2.50 1.18
CA LEU A 198 -2.43 2.18 0.45
C LEU A 198 -3.68 2.71 1.18
N ARG A 199 -3.72 2.57 2.51
CA ARG A 199 -4.82 3.11 3.33
C ARG A 199 -4.89 4.64 3.31
N ILE A 200 -3.73 5.32 3.33
CA ILE A 200 -3.69 6.78 3.21
C ILE A 200 -4.25 7.21 1.86
N ARG A 201 -3.82 6.59 0.76
CA ARG A 201 -4.34 6.90 -0.58
C ARG A 201 -5.85 6.67 -0.68
N GLY A 202 -6.35 5.53 -0.18
CA GLY A 202 -7.79 5.25 -0.15
C GLY A 202 -8.58 6.33 0.59
N ARG A 203 -8.11 6.72 1.79
CA ARG A 203 -8.71 7.83 2.57
C ARG A 203 -8.72 9.14 1.82
N THR A 204 -7.60 9.50 1.19
CA THR A 204 -7.49 10.72 0.38
C THR A 204 -8.46 10.69 -0.81
N GLU A 205 -8.63 9.56 -1.48
CA GLU A 205 -9.60 9.41 -2.58
C GLU A 205 -11.05 9.57 -2.10
N THR A 206 -11.44 8.97 -0.97
CA THR A 206 -12.75 9.18 -0.36
C THR A 206 -12.95 10.62 0.12
N PHE A 207 -11.95 11.21 0.76
CA PHE A 207 -12.00 12.61 1.21
C PHE A 207 -12.24 13.54 0.03
N PHE A 208 -11.55 13.36 -1.10
CA PHE A 208 -11.81 14.16 -2.30
C PHE A 208 -13.19 13.91 -2.92
N ALA A 209 -13.72 12.69 -2.81
CA ALA A 209 -15.07 12.38 -3.28
C ALA A 209 -16.14 13.05 -2.41
N GLU A 210 -15.94 13.10 -1.09
CA GLU A 210 -16.85 13.72 -0.12
C GLU A 210 -16.73 15.25 -0.09
N THR A 211 -15.54 15.79 -0.32
CA THR A 211 -15.28 17.23 -0.35
C THR A 211 -15.48 17.87 -1.72
N ALA A 212 -16.02 17.14 -2.69
CA ALA A 212 -16.26 17.69 -4.03
C ALA A 212 -17.21 18.91 -3.97
N ALA A 213 -16.83 20.01 -4.63
CA ALA A 213 -17.64 21.21 -4.69
C ALA A 213 -18.84 21.06 -5.64
N ALA A 214 -19.89 21.87 -5.40
CA ALA A 214 -20.97 22.06 -6.36
C ALA A 214 -20.43 22.54 -7.72
N LEU A 215 -21.16 22.24 -8.79
CA LEU A 215 -20.75 22.61 -10.15
C LEU A 215 -20.84 24.13 -10.34
N ALA A 216 -19.68 24.80 -10.44
CA ALA A 216 -19.53 26.17 -10.88
C ALA A 216 -19.57 26.26 -12.42
N PRO A 217 -20.02 27.37 -13.02
CA PRO A 217 -20.20 27.50 -14.48
C PRO A 217 -18.89 27.40 -15.28
N TRP A 218 -17.75 27.73 -14.68
CA TRP A 218 -16.42 27.57 -15.26
C TRP A 218 -15.52 26.74 -14.34
N GLY A 219 -14.46 26.17 -14.91
CA GLY A 219 -13.44 25.52 -14.10
C GLY A 219 -12.11 25.33 -14.80
N VAL A 220 -11.06 25.25 -14.00
CA VAL A 220 -9.70 24.95 -14.45
C VAL A 220 -9.47 23.45 -14.31
N GLN A 221 -9.45 22.74 -15.44
CA GLN A 221 -9.19 21.30 -15.47
C GLN A 221 -7.70 21.02 -15.29
N LEU A 222 -7.39 20.25 -14.24
CA LEU A 222 -6.02 19.85 -13.88
C LEU A 222 -5.79 18.34 -14.02
N ALA A 223 -6.86 17.56 -14.01
CA ALA A 223 -6.77 16.11 -14.21
C ALA A 223 -7.99 15.57 -14.96
N GLY A 224 -7.78 14.47 -15.69
CA GLY A 224 -8.86 13.72 -16.29
C GLY A 224 -8.43 12.29 -16.64
N ASN A 225 -9.33 11.33 -16.43
CA ASN A 225 -9.07 9.92 -16.75
C ASN A 225 -10.39 9.13 -16.85
N PHE A 226 -10.38 8.00 -17.56
CA PHE A 226 -11.50 7.05 -17.56
C PHE A 226 -11.67 6.27 -16.23
N SER A 227 -10.68 6.36 -15.33
CA SER A 227 -10.76 5.89 -13.95
C SER A 227 -10.88 7.06 -12.98
N LYS A 228 -11.91 7.02 -12.12
CA LYS A 228 -12.15 8.05 -11.09
C LYS A 228 -10.96 8.18 -10.13
N SER A 229 -10.41 7.05 -9.65
CA SER A 229 -9.28 7.03 -8.71
C SER A 229 -8.01 7.62 -9.33
N ILE A 230 -7.69 7.26 -10.58
CA ILE A 230 -6.52 7.81 -11.29
C ILE A 230 -6.68 9.31 -11.51
N ALA A 231 -7.88 9.77 -11.88
CA ALA A 231 -8.17 11.19 -12.01
C ALA A 231 -7.95 11.92 -10.65
N LEU A 232 -8.46 11.37 -9.55
CA LEU A 232 -8.33 11.93 -8.19
C LEU A 232 -6.89 11.97 -7.71
N ALA A 233 -6.14 10.86 -7.86
CA ALA A 233 -4.73 10.81 -7.51
C ALA A 233 -3.89 11.81 -8.34
N SER A 234 -4.23 12.00 -9.62
CA SER A 234 -3.57 12.99 -10.47
C SER A 234 -3.87 14.41 -10.04
N PHE A 235 -5.11 14.68 -9.63
CA PHE A 235 -5.48 15.96 -9.03
C PHE A 235 -4.78 16.18 -7.68
N GLY A 236 -4.69 15.16 -6.82
CA GLY A 236 -3.96 15.25 -5.54
C GLY A 236 -2.52 15.70 -5.73
N ARG A 237 -1.79 15.07 -6.67
CA ARG A 237 -0.43 15.49 -7.05
C ARG A 237 -0.37 16.93 -7.56
N ALA A 238 -1.34 17.35 -8.37
CA ALA A 238 -1.42 18.73 -8.86
C ALA A 238 -1.69 19.72 -7.73
N ARG A 239 -2.59 19.38 -6.79
CA ARG A 239 -2.87 20.19 -5.60
C ARG A 239 -1.63 20.36 -4.75
N ASP A 240 -0.92 19.27 -4.46
CA ASP A 240 0.29 19.31 -3.63
C ASP A 240 1.39 20.13 -4.30
N ARG A 241 1.57 19.98 -5.63
CA ARG A 241 2.52 20.77 -6.41
C ARG A 241 2.18 22.26 -6.45
N TYR A 242 0.90 22.59 -6.51
CA TYR A 242 0.41 23.96 -6.67
C TYR A 242 -0.26 24.49 -5.40
N ALA A 243 0.14 23.99 -4.23
CA ALA A 243 -0.51 24.28 -2.95
C ALA A 243 -0.60 25.78 -2.67
N ALA A 244 0.46 26.54 -2.98
CA ALA A 244 0.49 28.00 -2.82
C ALA A 244 -0.50 28.76 -3.74
N ILE A 245 -0.93 28.16 -4.86
CA ILE A 245 -1.85 28.76 -5.83
C ILE A 245 -3.29 28.29 -5.60
N LEU A 246 -3.46 27.01 -5.28
CA LEU A 246 -4.76 26.36 -5.16
C LEU A 246 -5.33 26.40 -3.75
N GLY A 247 -4.49 26.49 -2.72
CA GLY A 247 -4.91 26.40 -1.33
C GLY A 247 -5.76 25.15 -1.06
N ASP A 248 -6.77 25.31 -0.20
CA ASP A 248 -7.71 24.25 0.18
C ASP A 248 -8.93 24.16 -0.75
N VAL A 249 -8.75 24.48 -2.04
CA VAL A 249 -9.88 24.50 -2.97
C VAL A 249 -10.51 23.11 -3.13
N ARG A 250 -11.83 23.06 -2.93
CA ARG A 250 -12.65 21.88 -3.15
C ARG A 250 -12.83 21.64 -4.66
N PRO A 251 -12.39 20.50 -5.22
CA PRO A 251 -12.51 20.25 -6.65
C PRO A 251 -13.93 19.88 -7.06
N MET A 252 -14.31 20.19 -8.31
CA MET A 252 -15.46 19.59 -8.98
C MET A 252 -15.04 18.28 -9.65
N ILE A 253 -15.83 17.23 -9.46
CA ILE A 253 -15.62 15.93 -10.12
C ILE A 253 -16.73 15.72 -11.15
N ILE A 254 -16.39 15.86 -12.43
CA ILE A 254 -17.35 15.77 -13.54
C ILE A 254 -17.16 14.45 -14.28
N GLY A 255 -18.09 13.51 -14.10
CA GLY A 255 -18.15 12.27 -14.87
C GLY A 255 -19.03 12.41 -16.10
N THR A 256 -18.46 12.25 -17.31
CA THR A 256 -19.24 12.36 -18.55
C THR A 256 -19.17 11.06 -19.34
N ARG A 257 -20.33 10.52 -19.70
CA ARG A 257 -20.41 9.37 -20.61
C ARG A 257 -20.32 9.88 -22.05
N LEU A 258 -19.18 9.64 -22.68
CA LEU A 258 -18.95 10.01 -24.08
C LEU A 258 -19.54 8.93 -24.98
N ARG A 259 -20.81 9.06 -25.38
CA ARG A 259 -21.56 8.04 -26.13
C ARG A 259 -20.85 7.57 -27.41
N HIS A 260 -20.06 8.42 -28.06
CA HIS A 260 -19.25 8.08 -29.24
C HIS A 260 -17.91 7.40 -28.94
N ARG A 261 -17.50 7.29 -27.67
CA ARG A 261 -16.25 6.65 -27.21
C ARG A 261 -16.51 5.50 -26.21
N GLY A 262 -17.73 4.97 -26.19
CA GLY A 262 -18.13 3.82 -25.37
C GLY A 262 -18.98 4.18 -24.15
N THR A 263 -19.24 3.18 -23.29
CA THR A 263 -20.14 3.29 -22.13
C THR A 263 -19.47 3.82 -20.87
N ARG A 264 -18.14 3.98 -20.89
CA ARG A 264 -17.34 4.34 -19.71
C ARG A 264 -17.36 5.85 -19.48
N ALA A 265 -17.56 6.25 -18.23
CA ALA A 265 -17.47 7.65 -17.85
C ALA A 265 -16.02 8.13 -17.93
N PHE A 266 -15.81 9.29 -18.54
CA PHE A 266 -14.55 10.04 -18.45
C PHE A 266 -14.69 11.05 -17.31
N TYR A 267 -13.86 10.90 -16.28
CA TYR A 267 -13.85 11.78 -15.11
C TYR A 267 -12.89 12.93 -15.35
N ARG A 268 -13.38 14.14 -15.13
CA ARG A 268 -12.63 15.39 -15.22
C ARG A 268 -12.65 16.06 -13.86
N ILE A 269 -11.49 16.46 -13.37
CA ILE A 269 -11.37 17.15 -12.09
C ILE A 269 -10.95 18.58 -12.33
N ARG A 270 -11.78 19.50 -11.85
CA ARG A 270 -11.64 20.93 -12.09
C ARG A 270 -11.63 21.71 -10.78
N VAL A 271 -10.87 22.79 -10.76
CA VAL A 271 -11.00 23.82 -9.73
C VAL A 271 -12.17 24.72 -10.13
N PRO A 272 -13.20 24.89 -9.28
CA PRO A 272 -14.38 25.70 -9.60
C PRO A 272 -14.04 27.18 -9.80
N SER A 273 -14.77 27.84 -10.68
CA SER A 273 -14.69 29.28 -10.88
C SER A 273 -16.03 29.85 -11.36
N GLU A 274 -16.44 30.98 -10.80
CA GLU A 274 -17.70 31.64 -11.18
C GLU A 274 -17.63 32.29 -12.57
N THR A 275 -16.44 32.72 -12.99
CA THR A 275 -16.26 33.41 -14.27
C THR A 275 -15.12 32.79 -15.08
N ARG A 276 -15.18 32.99 -16.41
CA ARG A 276 -14.09 32.63 -17.30
C ARG A 276 -12.80 33.36 -16.95
N ALA A 277 -12.88 34.66 -16.68
CA ALA A 277 -11.73 35.51 -16.39
C ALA A 277 -10.99 35.05 -15.12
N SER A 278 -11.72 34.71 -14.06
CA SER A 278 -11.11 34.17 -12.83
C SER A 278 -10.46 32.80 -13.06
N ALA A 279 -11.06 31.94 -13.90
CA ALA A 279 -10.46 30.66 -14.28
C ALA A 279 -9.20 30.83 -15.13
N GLU A 280 -9.19 31.78 -16.07
CA GLU A 280 -8.03 32.11 -16.90
C GLU A 280 -6.89 32.70 -16.07
N ALA A 281 -7.19 33.60 -15.13
CA ALA A 281 -6.20 34.14 -14.20
C ALA A 281 -5.56 33.03 -13.34
N LEU A 282 -6.37 32.11 -12.81
CA LEU A 282 -5.86 30.95 -12.06
C LEU A 282 -4.97 30.05 -12.92
N CYS A 283 -5.44 29.69 -14.12
CA CYS A 283 -4.68 28.86 -15.06
C CYS A 283 -3.38 29.56 -15.51
N GLY A 284 -3.39 30.89 -15.65
CA GLY A 284 -2.21 31.70 -15.91
C GLY A 284 -1.14 31.58 -14.82
N ARG A 285 -1.53 31.65 -13.54
CA ARG A 285 -0.61 31.43 -12.42
C ARG A 285 0.01 30.03 -12.43
N ILE A 286 -0.81 29.01 -12.72
CA ILE A 286 -0.33 27.61 -12.81
C ILE A 286 0.68 27.46 -13.96
N ARG A 287 0.40 28.04 -15.13
CA ARG A 287 1.34 28.05 -16.27
C ARG A 287 2.62 28.82 -15.98
N GLY A 288 2.54 29.91 -15.22
CA GLY A 288 3.69 30.73 -14.82
C GLY A 288 4.75 29.96 -14.03
N ILE A 289 4.37 28.88 -13.34
CA ILE A 289 5.29 27.97 -12.64
C ILE A 289 5.50 26.64 -13.38
N GLY A 290 5.29 26.63 -14.71
CA GLY A 290 5.51 25.46 -15.57
C GLY A 290 4.40 24.41 -15.53
N GLY A 291 3.23 24.73 -14.99
CA GLY A 291 2.09 23.82 -14.92
C GLY A 291 1.21 23.80 -16.18
N ALA A 292 0.46 22.71 -16.34
CA ALA A 292 -0.52 22.55 -17.42
C ALA A 292 -1.95 22.65 -16.89
N CYS A 293 -2.81 23.37 -17.61
CA CYS A 293 -4.21 23.55 -17.26
C CYS A 293 -5.04 23.94 -18.49
N ILE A 294 -6.33 23.63 -18.44
CA ILE A 294 -7.30 24.01 -19.49
C ILE A 294 -8.52 24.63 -18.80
N VAL A 295 -8.91 25.82 -19.23
CA VAL A 295 -10.14 26.48 -18.77
C VAL A 295 -11.30 26.01 -19.63
N LEU A 296 -12.36 25.52 -18.99
CA LEU A 296 -13.54 24.99 -19.67
C LEU A 296 -14.81 25.44 -18.95
N LYS A 297 -15.88 25.62 -19.73
CA LYS A 297 -17.24 25.70 -19.20
C LYS A 297 -17.66 24.33 -18.67
N THR A 298 -18.36 24.31 -17.53
CA THR A 298 -18.85 23.09 -16.88
C THR A 298 -20.00 22.45 -17.62
#